data_AF-A0A934WWU8-F1
#
_entry.id   AF-A0A934WWU8-F1
#
_cell.length_a   1.000
_cell.length_b   1.000
_cell.length_c   1.000
_cell.angle_alpha   90.00
_cell.angle_beta   90.00
_cell.angle_gamma   90.00
#
_symmetry.space_group_name_H-M   'P 1'
#
loop_
_entity.id
_entity.type
_entity.pdbx_description
1 polymer ?
#
loop_
_entity_poly.entity_id
_entity_poly.type
_entity_poly.pdbx_seq_one_letter_code
_entity_poly.pdbx_strand_id
1 'polypeptide(L)'
;MKKRNYLILFSFIAAFWACENTTIEPDPDRLGFQFFPVSINDKCIYEVEEINYRNDGTIDTVHYTIQDELIDSVQNDFKVTIQGYRYKIVNNCTREILNTIEITRNPQIATQKLGNNHEVKLSFPVKEALQWNGKPSESESDEYVLYKVFQPYEIEDSIFSSTLHVIQEDNQDSVIAFDKRIEVYAANVGLIYKLSSQLEFCNETECLGLKQIDFGKTVTIQRVLE
;
A
#
# COMPACT_ATOMS: atom_id res chain seq x y z
N MET A 1 26.91 13.97 67.03
CA MET A 1 25.89 14.50 66.09
C MET A 1 26.26 14.43 64.60
N LYS A 2 27.37 13.81 64.17
CA LYS A 2 27.77 13.77 62.74
C LYS A 2 27.22 12.59 61.93
N LYS A 3 26.77 11.49 62.57
CA LYS A 3 26.29 10.28 61.87
C LYS A 3 24.86 10.39 61.29
N ARG A 4 24.04 11.35 61.76
CA ARG A 4 22.65 11.54 61.30
C ARG A 4 22.54 12.30 59.97
N ASN A 5 23.59 13.04 59.58
CA ASN A 5 23.62 13.77 58.30
C ASN A 5 24.01 12.89 57.11
N TYR A 6 24.77 11.80 57.34
CA TYR A 6 25.14 10.86 56.26
C TYR A 6 23.96 10.01 55.77
N LEU A 7 22.99 9.71 56.65
CA LEU A 7 21.76 8.99 56.29
C LEU A 7 20.84 9.82 55.38
N ILE A 8 20.79 11.14 55.58
CA ILE A 8 20.02 12.06 54.73
C ILE A 8 20.72 12.22 53.36
N LEU A 9 22.05 12.30 53.35
CA LEU A 9 22.84 12.40 52.11
C LEU A 9 22.76 11.12 51.26
N PHE A 10 22.71 9.93 51.89
CA PHE A 10 22.55 8.66 51.18
C PHE A 10 21.13 8.48 50.62
N SER A 11 20.11 8.98 51.34
CA SER A 11 18.72 8.98 50.86
C SER A 11 18.48 9.91 49.66
N PHE A 12 19.28 10.97 49.50
CA PHE A 12 19.13 11.92 48.38
C PHE A 12 19.79 11.41 47.09
N ILE A 13 20.78 10.52 47.19
CA ILE A 13 21.49 9.94 46.03
C ILE A 13 20.70 8.77 45.41
N ALA A 14 19.94 8.03 46.21
CA ALA A 14 19.09 6.94 45.73
C ALA A 14 17.87 7.40 44.91
N ALA A 15 17.46 8.67 45.02
CA ALA A 15 16.31 9.21 44.30
C ALA A 15 16.59 9.54 42.81
N PHE A 16 17.85 9.53 42.36
CA PHE A 16 18.23 9.84 40.98
C PHE A 16 18.39 8.62 40.06
N TRP A 17 18.13 7.40 40.55
CA TRP A 17 18.27 6.15 39.76
C TRP A 17 16.95 5.57 39.27
N ALA A 18 15.81 6.22 39.50
CA ALA A 18 14.48 5.74 39.11
C ALA A 18 13.98 6.33 37.77
N CYS A 19 14.89 6.64 36.84
CA CYS A 19 14.50 7.00 35.48
C CYS A 19 14.31 5.70 34.69
N GLU A 20 13.15 5.08 34.85
CA GLU A 20 12.72 3.98 33.99
C GLU A 20 12.39 4.58 32.61
N ASN A 21 13.24 4.31 31.61
CA ASN A 21 12.95 4.66 30.22
C ASN A 21 11.87 3.72 29.70
N THR A 22 10.62 3.93 30.10
CA THR A 22 9.48 3.30 29.43
C THR A 22 9.37 3.87 28.03
N THR A 23 9.93 3.17 27.05
CA THR A 23 9.58 3.36 25.65
C THR A 23 8.13 2.93 25.49
N ILE A 24 7.23 3.89 25.34
CA ILE A 24 5.83 3.61 25.01
C ILE A 24 5.84 3.08 23.57
N GLU A 25 5.59 1.79 23.39
CA GLU A 25 5.35 1.24 22.05
C GLU A 25 4.12 1.91 21.46
N PRO A 26 4.18 2.38 20.20
CA PRO A 26 3.02 3.00 19.57
C PRO A 26 1.91 1.96 19.35
N ASP A 27 0.69 2.34 19.73
CA ASP A 27 -0.51 1.52 19.59
C ASP A 27 -0.84 1.28 18.09
N PRO A 28 -0.75 0.03 17.58
CA PRO A 28 -0.93 -0.30 16.17
C PRO A 28 -2.29 0.12 15.60
N ASP A 29 -3.36 0.02 16.39
CA ASP A 29 -4.73 0.30 15.94
C ASP A 29 -4.93 1.81 15.76
N ARG A 30 -4.25 2.61 16.59
CA ARG A 30 -4.26 4.08 16.50
C ARG A 30 -3.42 4.60 15.34
N LEU A 31 -2.43 3.82 14.88
CA LEU A 31 -1.64 4.15 13.70
C LEU A 31 -2.33 3.77 12.39
N GLY A 32 -3.20 2.75 12.38
CA GLY A 32 -3.80 2.22 11.16
C GLY A 32 -3.04 1.03 10.56
N PHE A 33 -2.20 0.35 11.34
CA PHE A 33 -1.42 -0.80 10.87
C PHE A 33 -2.28 -1.97 10.40
N GLN A 34 -3.52 -2.07 10.88
CA GLN A 34 -4.50 -3.06 10.44
C GLN A 34 -4.81 -2.97 8.94
N PHE A 35 -4.66 -1.81 8.30
CA PHE A 35 -4.89 -1.67 6.85
C PHE A 35 -3.73 -2.16 6.00
N PHE A 36 -2.59 -2.45 6.62
CA PHE A 36 -1.42 -3.02 5.96
C PHE A 36 -0.80 -4.08 6.87
N PRO A 37 -1.51 -5.21 7.05
CA PRO A 37 -1.01 -6.32 7.83
C PRO A 37 0.24 -6.89 7.17
N VAL A 38 1.24 -7.20 7.98
CA VAL A 38 2.54 -7.71 7.53
C VAL A 38 2.78 -8.99 8.31
N SER A 39 2.46 -10.13 7.70
CA SER A 39 2.53 -11.45 8.31
C SER A 39 3.19 -12.44 7.35
N ILE A 40 4.09 -13.27 7.88
CA ILE A 40 4.66 -14.41 7.13
C ILE A 40 3.60 -15.52 7.09
N ASN A 41 3.55 -16.28 6.00
CA ASN A 41 2.59 -17.36 5.71
C ASN A 41 1.24 -16.92 5.12
N ASP A 42 0.99 -15.62 5.00
CA ASP A 42 -0.20 -15.16 4.29
C ASP A 42 0.01 -15.33 2.78
N LYS A 43 -0.89 -16.08 2.15
CA LYS A 43 -1.00 -16.15 0.70
C LYS A 43 -2.02 -15.13 0.24
N CYS A 44 -1.59 -14.24 -0.63
CA CYS A 44 -2.45 -13.20 -1.17
C CYS A 44 -2.79 -13.49 -2.61
N ILE A 45 -4.01 -13.97 -2.86
CA ILE A 45 -4.48 -14.31 -4.20
C ILE A 45 -5.35 -13.18 -4.74
N TYR A 46 -5.09 -12.79 -5.99
CA TYR A 46 -5.87 -11.76 -6.66
C TYR A 46 -6.25 -12.18 -8.07
N GLU A 47 -7.47 -11.84 -8.47
CA GLU A 47 -7.88 -11.83 -9.87
C GLU A 47 -7.46 -10.51 -10.51
N VAL A 48 -6.96 -10.60 -11.74
CA VAL A 48 -6.48 -9.45 -12.51
C VAL A 48 -7.19 -9.44 -13.85
N GLU A 49 -7.82 -8.31 -14.16
CA GLU A 49 -8.23 -7.96 -15.51
C GLU A 49 -7.29 -6.88 -16.03
N GLU A 50 -6.74 -7.10 -17.21
CA GLU A 50 -5.85 -6.16 -17.88
C GLU A 50 -6.36 -5.90 -19.30
N ILE A 51 -6.68 -4.64 -19.59
CA ILE A 51 -7.12 -4.15 -20.90
C ILE A 51 -6.01 -3.27 -21.48
N ASN A 52 -5.44 -3.69 -22.60
CA ASN A 52 -4.42 -2.95 -23.33
C ASN A 52 -5.03 -2.32 -24.59
N TYR A 53 -4.88 -1.01 -24.72
CA TYR A 53 -5.26 -0.23 -25.89
C TYR A 53 -3.99 0.07 -26.68
N ARG A 54 -3.91 -0.42 -27.91
CA ARG A 54 -2.74 -0.26 -28.78
C ARG A 54 -3.00 0.81 -29.84
N ASN A 55 -1.94 1.47 -30.30
CA ASN A 55 -1.99 2.54 -31.29
C ASN A 55 -2.55 2.10 -32.66
N ASP A 56 -2.62 0.80 -32.93
CA ASP A 56 -3.25 0.25 -34.14
C ASP A 56 -4.78 0.08 -34.00
N GLY A 57 -5.36 0.54 -32.89
CA GLY A 57 -6.76 0.40 -32.54
C GLY A 57 -7.13 -0.96 -31.94
N THR A 58 -6.17 -1.88 -31.79
CA THR A 58 -6.41 -3.18 -31.17
C THR A 58 -6.64 -3.03 -29.69
N ILE A 59 -7.71 -3.67 -29.20
CA ILE A 59 -8.00 -3.81 -27.77
C ILE A 59 -7.80 -5.27 -27.38
N ASP A 60 -6.91 -5.49 -26.41
CA ASP A 60 -6.55 -6.83 -25.92
C ASP A 60 -6.90 -6.92 -24.44
N THR A 61 -7.79 -7.85 -24.08
CA THR A 61 -8.23 -8.06 -22.69
C THR A 61 -7.76 -9.42 -22.22
N VAL A 62 -7.04 -9.44 -21.10
CA VAL A 62 -6.55 -10.67 -20.49
C VAL A 62 -6.97 -10.75 -19.03
N HIS A 63 -7.41 -11.94 -18.63
CA HIS A 63 -7.72 -12.28 -17.25
C HIS A 63 -6.72 -13.32 -16.75
N TYR A 64 -6.17 -13.09 -15.55
CA TYR A 64 -5.26 -14.03 -14.91
C TYR A 64 -5.26 -13.85 -13.40
N THR A 65 -4.74 -14.84 -12.69
CA THR A 65 -4.60 -14.79 -11.24
C THR A 65 -3.15 -14.54 -10.86
N ILE A 66 -2.94 -13.69 -9.85
CA ILE A 66 -1.63 -13.53 -9.21
C ILE A 66 -1.69 -13.99 -7.77
N GLN A 67 -0.55 -14.46 -7.26
CA GLN A 67 -0.38 -14.86 -5.87
C GLN A 67 0.90 -14.28 -5.29
N ASP A 68 0.79 -13.52 -4.21
CA ASP A 68 1.96 -13.15 -3.39
C ASP A 68 2.20 -14.22 -2.33
N GLU A 69 3.47 -14.62 -2.21
CA GLU A 69 3.95 -15.57 -1.21
C GLU A 69 5.16 -14.95 -0.51
N LEU A 70 4.98 -14.63 0.78
CA LEU A 70 5.99 -14.02 1.64
C LEU A 70 6.74 -15.11 2.41
N ILE A 71 8.07 -15.16 2.26
CA ILE A 71 8.88 -16.33 2.66
C ILE A 71 9.90 -16.05 3.76
N ASP A 72 10.30 -14.80 3.94
CA ASP A 72 11.32 -14.42 4.93
C ASP A 72 10.99 -13.06 5.54
N SER A 73 11.37 -12.87 6.81
CA SER A 73 11.22 -11.60 7.50
C SER A 73 12.43 -11.25 8.34
N VAL A 74 12.76 -9.96 8.33
CA VAL A 74 13.70 -9.35 9.27
C VAL A 74 12.94 -8.31 10.06
N GLN A 75 12.93 -8.47 11.39
CA GLN A 75 12.31 -7.52 12.30
C GLN A 75 13.35 -6.95 13.25
N ASN A 76 13.26 -5.63 13.47
CA ASN A 76 13.87 -4.93 14.59
C ASN A 76 12.80 -4.12 15.34
N ASP A 77 13.19 -3.46 16.42
CA ASP A 77 12.29 -2.77 17.35
C ASP A 77 11.28 -1.80 16.69
N PHE A 78 11.58 -1.25 15.51
CA PHE A 78 10.73 -0.25 14.85
C PHE A 78 10.44 -0.54 13.38
N LYS A 79 10.93 -1.64 12.82
CA LYS A 79 10.82 -1.93 11.39
C LYS A 79 10.68 -3.42 11.16
N VAL A 80 9.67 -3.78 10.39
CA VAL A 80 9.52 -5.11 9.81
C VAL A 80 9.78 -5.01 8.31
N THR A 81 10.61 -5.89 7.80
CA THR A 81 10.83 -6.09 6.36
C THR A 81 10.53 -7.54 6.04
N ILE A 82 9.65 -7.80 5.07
CA ILE A 82 9.31 -9.14 4.59
C ILE A 82 9.62 -9.24 3.11
N GLN A 83 10.16 -10.36 2.67
CA GLN A 83 10.52 -10.63 1.29
C GLN A 83 9.81 -11.88 0.76
N GLY A 84 9.65 -11.97 -0.57
CA GLY A 84 8.97 -13.08 -1.21
C GLY A 84 8.90 -12.96 -2.73
N TYR A 85 7.91 -13.64 -3.30
CA TYR A 85 7.65 -13.64 -4.73
C TYR A 85 6.18 -13.39 -5.05
N ARG A 86 5.95 -12.68 -6.15
CA ARG A 86 4.67 -12.62 -6.84
C ARG A 86 4.67 -13.61 -8.00
N TYR A 87 3.71 -14.51 -8.01
CA TYR A 87 3.51 -15.48 -9.08
C TYR A 87 2.34 -15.09 -9.98
N LYS A 88 2.43 -15.42 -11.26
CA LYS A 88 1.28 -15.57 -12.16
C LYS A 88 0.86 -17.03 -12.12
N ILE A 89 -0.43 -17.27 -11.91
CA ILE A 89 -1.01 -18.60 -12.04
C ILE A 89 -1.49 -18.76 -13.48
N VAL A 90 -0.89 -19.71 -14.19
CA VAL A 90 -1.19 -20.07 -15.58
C VAL A 90 -2.01 -21.36 -15.58
N ASN A 91 -2.66 -21.66 -16.72
CA ASN A 91 -3.41 -22.90 -16.96
C ASN A 91 -2.72 -24.14 -16.34
N ASN A 92 -3.52 -25.05 -15.77
CA ASN A 92 -3.07 -26.26 -15.07
C ASN A 92 -2.32 -26.02 -13.74
N CYS A 93 -2.62 -24.93 -13.03
CA CYS A 93 -2.01 -24.59 -11.73
C CYS A 93 -0.48 -24.38 -11.80
N THR A 94 0.05 -24.05 -12.97
CA THR A 94 1.48 -23.75 -13.13
C THR A 94 1.74 -22.34 -12.63
N ARG A 95 2.81 -22.16 -11.84
CA ARG A 95 3.20 -20.85 -11.27
C ARG A 95 4.46 -20.34 -11.95
N GLU A 96 4.39 -19.13 -12.48
CA GLU A 96 5.52 -18.40 -13.04
C GLU A 96 5.88 -17.22 -12.14
N ILE A 97 7.16 -17.03 -11.83
CA ILE A 97 7.60 -15.87 -11.05
C ILE A 97 7.43 -14.62 -11.93
N LEU A 98 6.58 -13.69 -11.50
CA LEU A 98 6.45 -12.38 -12.13
C LEU A 98 7.47 -11.40 -11.59
N ASN A 99 7.59 -11.32 -10.26
CA ASN A 99 8.44 -10.34 -9.59
C ASN A 99 8.89 -10.84 -8.22
N THR A 100 10.00 -10.31 -7.73
CA THR A 100 10.30 -10.30 -6.29
C THR A 100 9.41 -9.28 -5.59
N ILE A 101 9.01 -9.56 -4.36
CA ILE A 101 8.31 -8.61 -3.50
C ILE A 101 9.13 -8.36 -2.24
N GLU A 102 9.26 -7.09 -1.86
CA GLU A 102 9.75 -6.66 -0.56
C GLU A 102 8.74 -5.68 0.03
N ILE A 103 8.30 -5.95 1.25
CA ILE A 103 7.39 -5.12 2.02
C ILE A 103 8.14 -4.62 3.24
N THR A 104 8.12 -3.31 3.49
CA THR A 104 8.68 -2.73 4.72
C THR A 104 7.63 -1.88 5.42
N ARG A 105 7.52 -2.02 6.73
CA ARG A 105 6.64 -1.18 7.56
C ARG A 105 7.38 -0.68 8.79
N ASN A 106 7.25 0.61 9.07
CA ASN A 106 7.68 1.27 10.29
C ASN A 106 6.55 2.17 10.82
N PRO A 107 6.71 2.85 11.97
CA PRO A 107 5.70 3.76 12.53
C PRO A 107 5.24 4.92 11.65
N GLN A 108 5.95 5.23 10.57
CA GLN A 108 5.67 6.38 9.69
C GLN A 108 5.10 5.95 8.34
N ILE A 109 5.58 4.86 7.75
CA ILE A 109 5.20 4.45 6.40
C ILE A 109 5.18 2.92 6.22
N ALA A 110 4.38 2.48 5.25
CA ALA A 110 4.48 1.17 4.63
C ALA A 110 4.94 1.33 3.18
N THR A 111 5.97 0.58 2.78
CA THR A 111 6.50 0.57 1.42
C THR A 111 6.43 -0.83 0.82
N GLN A 112 6.29 -0.88 -0.49
CA GLN A 112 6.34 -2.11 -1.28
C GLN A 112 7.27 -1.91 -2.47
N LYS A 113 8.18 -2.84 -2.65
CA LYS A 113 9.02 -2.95 -3.85
C LYS A 113 8.64 -4.23 -4.59
N LEU A 114 8.13 -4.07 -5.81
CA LEU A 114 7.80 -5.17 -6.72
C LEU A 114 8.78 -5.13 -7.91
N GLY A 115 9.75 -6.05 -7.92
CA GLY A 115 10.88 -5.99 -8.84
C GLY A 115 11.65 -4.68 -8.68
N ASN A 116 11.62 -3.82 -9.70
CA ASN A 116 12.27 -2.49 -9.67
C ASN A 116 11.33 -1.35 -9.26
N ASN A 117 10.02 -1.61 -9.11
CA ASN A 117 9.03 -0.59 -8.80
C ASN A 117 8.89 -0.46 -7.29
N HIS A 118 9.37 0.65 -6.72
CA HIS A 118 9.29 0.93 -5.29
C HIS A 118 8.26 2.05 -5.04
N GLU A 119 7.32 1.79 -4.12
CA GLU A 119 6.24 2.72 -3.79
C GLU A 119 6.02 2.81 -2.27
N VAL A 120 5.67 4.00 -1.81
CA VAL A 120 5.15 4.25 -0.47
C VAL A 120 3.64 4.04 -0.50
N LYS A 121 3.20 2.87 -0.02
CA LYS A 121 1.81 2.42 -0.09
C LYS A 121 0.89 3.12 0.90
N LEU A 122 1.37 3.36 2.12
CA LEU A 122 0.63 4.09 3.15
C LEU A 122 1.56 4.96 3.98
N SER A 123 0.99 6.06 4.48
CA SER A 123 1.59 6.92 5.50
C SER A 123 0.78 6.82 6.79
N PHE A 124 1.47 6.80 7.93
CA PHE A 124 0.92 6.62 9.27
C PHE A 124 1.18 7.87 10.14
N PRO A 125 0.28 8.18 11.09
CA PRO A 125 -1.00 7.52 11.36
C PRO A 125 -2.03 7.82 10.25
N VAL A 126 -2.85 6.82 9.90
CA VAL A 126 -3.90 7.00 8.89
C VAL A 126 -4.95 8.01 9.37
N LYS A 127 -5.31 8.95 8.51
CA LYS A 127 -6.38 9.93 8.74
C LYS A 127 -6.95 10.40 7.41
N GLU A 128 -8.21 10.84 7.43
CA GLU A 128 -8.86 11.42 6.25
C GLU A 128 -8.03 12.57 5.67
N ALA A 129 -7.93 12.63 4.34
CA ALA A 129 -7.18 13.63 3.59
C ALA A 129 -5.68 13.72 3.92
N LEU A 130 -5.08 12.69 4.54
CA LEU A 130 -3.62 12.61 4.65
C LEU A 130 -3.00 12.50 3.27
N GLN A 131 -2.00 13.33 2.99
CA GLN A 131 -1.24 13.32 1.74
C GLN A 131 0.22 12.92 1.97
N TRP A 132 0.82 12.23 1.00
CA TRP A 132 2.25 11.90 0.99
C TRP A 132 2.74 11.66 -0.44
N ASN A 133 4.06 11.72 -0.64
CA ASN A 133 4.67 11.28 -1.89
C ASN A 133 4.72 9.74 -1.93
N GLY A 134 3.99 9.15 -2.88
CA GLY A 134 3.93 7.72 -3.16
C GLY A 134 5.20 7.14 -3.79
N LYS A 135 6.15 7.98 -4.21
CA LYS A 135 7.44 7.56 -4.77
C LYS A 135 8.61 7.89 -3.83
N PRO A 136 9.74 7.17 -3.96
CA PRO A 136 10.97 7.52 -3.25
C PRO A 136 11.44 8.93 -3.62
N SER A 137 12.14 9.62 -2.71
CA SER A 137 12.59 11.01 -2.90
C SER A 137 13.49 11.26 -4.12
N GLU A 138 14.14 10.20 -4.63
CA GLU A 138 15.01 10.25 -5.82
C GLU A 138 14.22 10.12 -7.14
N SER A 139 12.91 9.86 -7.07
CA SER A 139 12.00 9.71 -8.22
C SER A 139 11.10 10.94 -8.37
N GLU A 140 10.48 11.08 -9.54
CA GLU A 140 9.43 12.07 -9.73
C GLU A 140 8.32 11.85 -8.71
N SER A 141 7.87 12.95 -8.09
CA SER A 141 6.87 12.91 -7.03
C SER A 141 5.51 12.52 -7.58
N ASP A 142 4.78 11.70 -6.83
CA ASP A 142 3.43 11.27 -7.14
C ASP A 142 2.62 11.41 -5.85
N GLU A 143 1.74 12.39 -5.76
CA GLU A 143 1.05 12.72 -4.52
C GLU A 143 -0.15 11.80 -4.30
N TYR A 144 -0.12 11.01 -3.23
CA TYR A 144 -1.20 10.12 -2.84
C TYR A 144 -2.02 10.78 -1.72
N VAL A 145 -3.33 10.52 -1.70
CA VAL A 145 -4.25 11.00 -0.65
C VAL A 145 -5.11 9.87 -0.07
N LEU A 146 -5.30 9.89 1.25
CA LEU A 146 -6.25 9.03 1.93
C LEU A 146 -7.68 9.59 1.84
N TYR A 147 -8.62 8.72 1.49
CA TYR A 147 -10.04 9.02 1.42
C TYR A 147 -10.86 7.89 2.06
N LYS A 148 -12.08 8.21 2.55
CA LYS A 148 -13.00 7.23 3.15
C LYS A 148 -12.34 6.37 4.23
N VAL A 149 -11.54 6.98 5.10
CA VAL A 149 -10.83 6.28 6.17
C VAL A 149 -11.81 5.82 7.25
N PHE A 150 -11.67 4.56 7.68
CA PHE A 150 -12.58 3.88 8.62
C PHE A 150 -14.03 3.80 8.15
N GLN A 151 -14.25 3.77 6.83
CA GLN A 151 -15.59 3.61 6.25
C GLN A 151 -15.82 2.18 5.77
N PRO A 152 -17.07 1.68 5.79
CA PRO A 152 -17.38 0.40 5.20
C PRO A 152 -17.23 0.44 3.67
N TYR A 153 -16.89 -0.69 3.08
CA TYR A 153 -16.81 -0.88 1.64
C TYR A 153 -17.38 -2.25 1.27
N GLU A 154 -18.20 -2.27 0.23
CA GLU A 154 -18.82 -3.48 -0.30
C GLU A 154 -18.22 -3.76 -1.67
N ILE A 155 -17.78 -5.00 -1.88
CA ILE A 155 -17.25 -5.49 -3.14
C ILE A 155 -17.81 -6.89 -3.38
N GLU A 156 -18.52 -7.03 -4.50
CA GLU A 156 -19.30 -8.23 -4.83
C GLU A 156 -20.20 -8.64 -3.65
N ASP A 157 -20.04 -9.85 -3.13
CA ASP A 157 -20.85 -10.41 -2.04
C ASP A 157 -20.21 -10.23 -0.65
N SER A 158 -19.15 -9.41 -0.55
CA SER A 158 -18.39 -9.20 0.70
C SER A 158 -18.48 -7.77 1.21
N ILE A 159 -18.69 -7.63 2.53
CA ILE A 159 -18.74 -6.35 3.23
C ILE A 159 -17.56 -6.24 4.19
N PHE A 160 -16.73 -5.23 3.97
CA PHE A 160 -15.65 -4.85 4.88
C PHE A 160 -16.13 -3.70 5.77
N SER A 161 -16.14 -3.91 7.09
CA SER A 161 -16.67 -2.93 8.05
C SER A 161 -15.82 -1.66 8.19
N SER A 162 -14.52 -1.77 7.93
CA SER A 162 -13.55 -0.68 8.05
C SER A 162 -12.51 -0.78 6.95
N THR A 163 -12.48 0.22 6.08
CA THR A 163 -11.55 0.36 4.96
C THR A 163 -10.90 1.73 4.92
N LEU A 164 -9.91 1.89 4.04
CA LEU A 164 -9.43 3.17 3.56
C LEU A 164 -9.18 3.10 2.05
N HIS A 165 -9.23 4.25 1.39
CA HIS A 165 -8.92 4.40 -0.02
C HIS A 165 -7.64 5.23 -0.15
N VAL A 166 -6.73 4.78 -1.00
CA VAL A 166 -5.56 5.55 -1.46
C VAL A 166 -5.87 6.00 -2.87
N ILE A 167 -6.01 7.30 -3.08
CA ILE A 167 -6.14 7.91 -4.41
C ILE A 167 -4.75 8.38 -4.81
N GLN A 168 -4.20 7.79 -5.87
CA GLN A 168 -2.89 8.12 -6.42
C GLN A 168 -3.03 9.19 -7.50
N GLU A 169 -4.12 9.13 -8.28
CA GLU A 169 -4.54 10.15 -9.24
C GLU A 169 -6.03 9.93 -9.58
N ASP A 170 -6.75 11.00 -9.89
CA ASP A 170 -8.14 10.98 -10.36
C ASP A 170 -8.39 12.10 -11.39
N ASN A 171 -7.50 12.19 -12.38
CA ASN A 171 -7.57 13.16 -13.46
C ASN A 171 -8.41 12.62 -14.63
N GLN A 172 -9.69 12.99 -14.63
CA GLN A 172 -10.66 12.60 -15.66
C GLN A 172 -10.98 13.74 -16.66
N ASP A 173 -10.48 14.95 -16.39
CA ASP A 173 -10.85 16.19 -17.08
C ASP A 173 -9.87 16.57 -18.20
N SER A 174 -8.73 15.90 -18.29
CA SER A 174 -7.76 16.15 -19.36
C SER A 174 -8.33 15.83 -20.75
N VAL A 175 -7.96 16.67 -21.71
CA VAL A 175 -8.37 16.56 -23.12
C VAL A 175 -7.56 15.49 -23.85
N ILE A 176 -6.32 15.27 -23.40
CA ILE A 176 -5.33 14.43 -24.08
C ILE A 176 -4.99 13.15 -23.30
N ALA A 177 -5.41 13.04 -22.04
CA ALA A 177 -5.09 11.91 -21.20
C ALA A 177 -6.18 11.64 -20.16
N PHE A 178 -6.15 10.45 -19.59
CA PHE A 178 -6.95 10.03 -18.45
C PHE A 178 -6.05 9.23 -17.53
N ASP A 179 -5.97 9.64 -16.27
CA ASP A 179 -5.24 8.91 -15.24
C ASP A 179 -6.14 8.76 -14.02
N LYS A 180 -6.45 7.51 -13.68
CA LYS A 180 -7.22 7.15 -12.51
C LYS A 180 -6.60 5.95 -11.83
N ARG A 181 -6.10 6.17 -10.63
CA ARG A 181 -5.34 5.18 -9.86
C ARG A 181 -5.80 5.17 -8.41
N ILE A 182 -6.44 4.06 -8.01
CA ILE A 182 -7.09 3.90 -6.71
C ILE A 182 -6.72 2.54 -6.13
N GLU A 183 -6.37 2.51 -4.85
CA GLU A 183 -6.19 1.28 -4.07
C GLU A 183 -7.14 1.33 -2.85
N VAL A 184 -7.79 0.21 -2.52
CA VAL A 184 -8.67 0.08 -1.36
C VAL A 184 -8.11 -0.98 -0.43
N TYR A 185 -7.97 -0.63 0.84
CA TYR A 185 -7.42 -1.48 1.88
C TYR A 185 -8.46 -1.75 2.96
N ALA A 186 -8.63 -3.00 3.35
CA ALA A 186 -9.49 -3.40 4.47
C ALA A 186 -8.66 -3.75 5.71
N ALA A 187 -9.22 -3.42 6.88
CA ALA A 187 -8.62 -3.76 8.16
C ALA A 187 -8.43 -5.29 8.29
N ASN A 188 -7.24 -5.69 8.72
CA ASN A 188 -6.78 -7.08 8.89
C ASN A 188 -6.72 -7.93 7.62
N VAL A 189 -6.94 -7.34 6.44
CA VAL A 189 -6.87 -8.03 5.14
C VAL A 189 -5.80 -7.41 4.23
N GLY A 190 -5.64 -6.08 4.30
CA GLY A 190 -4.74 -5.36 3.40
C GLY A 190 -5.44 -4.97 2.10
N LEU A 191 -4.71 -5.00 0.98
CA LEU A 191 -5.22 -4.61 -0.33
C LEU A 191 -6.38 -5.54 -0.75
N ILE A 192 -7.56 -4.98 -0.98
CA ILE A 192 -8.74 -5.72 -1.45
C ILE A 192 -9.12 -5.39 -2.89
N TYR A 193 -8.79 -4.18 -3.35
CA TYR A 193 -9.10 -3.72 -4.70
C TYR A 193 -8.05 -2.72 -5.16
N LYS A 194 -7.72 -2.75 -6.45
CA LYS A 194 -6.91 -1.75 -7.12
C LYS A 194 -7.44 -1.51 -8.53
N LEU A 195 -7.54 -0.24 -8.90
CA LEU A 195 -7.75 0.23 -10.27
C LEU A 195 -6.54 1.07 -10.68
N SER A 196 -6.00 0.82 -11.86
CA SER A 196 -4.99 1.66 -12.50
C SER A 196 -5.34 1.81 -13.96
N SER A 197 -5.86 2.96 -14.35
CA SER A 197 -6.22 3.28 -15.72
C SER A 197 -5.45 4.51 -16.17
N GLN A 198 -4.55 4.32 -17.11
CA GLN A 198 -3.71 5.38 -17.69
C GLN A 198 -3.83 5.29 -19.20
N LEU A 199 -4.51 6.27 -19.78
CA LEU A 199 -4.89 6.30 -21.18
C LEU A 199 -4.47 7.63 -21.79
N GLU A 200 -3.99 7.57 -23.02
CA GLU A 200 -3.80 8.74 -23.87
C GLU A 200 -4.93 8.80 -24.89
N PHE A 201 -5.46 10.01 -25.07
CA PHE A 201 -6.49 10.29 -26.05
C PHE A 201 -5.88 10.83 -27.35
N CYS A 202 -6.59 10.58 -28.44
CA CYS A 202 -6.28 11.07 -29.75
C CYS A 202 -6.14 12.61 -29.74
N ASN A 203 -4.96 13.09 -30.14
CA ASN A 203 -4.57 14.50 -30.12
C ASN A 203 -4.50 15.10 -31.54
N GLU A 204 -5.09 14.42 -32.52
CA GLU A 204 -5.21 14.94 -33.88
C GLU A 204 -6.40 15.90 -33.99
N THR A 205 -6.33 16.84 -34.93
CA THR A 205 -7.37 17.88 -35.10
C THR A 205 -8.77 17.29 -35.31
N GLU A 206 -8.87 16.08 -35.90
CA GLU A 206 -10.14 15.43 -36.21
C GLU A 206 -10.84 14.80 -35.00
N CYS A 207 -10.08 14.44 -33.96
CA CYS A 207 -10.53 13.67 -32.80
C CYS A 207 -10.30 14.39 -31.46
N LEU A 208 -9.64 15.55 -31.47
CA LEU A 208 -9.28 16.30 -30.27
C LEU A 208 -10.51 16.63 -29.43
N GLY A 209 -10.48 16.26 -28.15
CA GLY A 209 -11.57 16.51 -27.21
C GLY A 209 -12.75 15.54 -27.32
N LEU A 210 -12.71 14.57 -28.24
CA LEU A 210 -13.71 13.49 -28.31
C LEU A 210 -13.45 12.36 -27.31
N LYS A 211 -12.32 12.42 -26.58
CA LYS A 211 -11.85 11.37 -25.65
C LYS A 211 -11.76 9.98 -26.30
N GLN A 212 -11.42 9.94 -27.60
CA GLN A 212 -11.10 8.70 -28.28
C GLN A 212 -9.75 8.20 -27.78
N ILE A 213 -9.69 6.97 -27.26
CA ILE A 213 -8.45 6.37 -26.76
C ILE A 213 -7.53 6.09 -27.96
N ASP A 214 -6.29 6.57 -27.87
CA ASP A 214 -5.22 6.23 -28.81
C ASP A 214 -4.45 5.00 -28.31
N PHE A 215 -3.93 5.07 -27.08
CA PHE A 215 -3.29 3.95 -26.44
C PHE A 215 -3.31 4.06 -24.91
N GLY A 216 -2.94 2.98 -24.24
CA GLY A 216 -2.81 2.96 -22.80
C GLY A 216 -3.23 1.63 -22.21
N LYS A 217 -3.43 1.63 -20.88
CA LYS A 217 -3.67 0.41 -20.13
C LYS A 217 -4.62 0.65 -18.99
N THR A 218 -5.55 -0.29 -18.80
CA THR A 218 -6.37 -0.37 -17.58
C THR A 218 -6.13 -1.71 -16.92
N VAL A 219 -5.80 -1.69 -15.62
CA VAL A 219 -5.62 -2.87 -14.79
C VAL A 219 -6.53 -2.78 -13.59
N THR A 220 -7.35 -3.81 -13.41
CA THR A 220 -8.15 -4.02 -12.21
C THR A 220 -7.60 -5.24 -11.48
N ILE A 221 -7.34 -5.11 -10.19
CA ILE A 221 -6.89 -6.20 -9.31
C ILE A 221 -7.89 -6.31 -8.17
N GLN A 222 -8.40 -7.51 -7.94
CA GLN A 222 -9.35 -7.78 -6.87
C GLN A 222 -8.89 -8.95 -6.02
N ARG A 223 -8.97 -8.81 -4.71
CA ARG A 223 -8.59 -9.87 -3.76
C ARG A 223 -9.61 -11.00 -3.81
N VAL A 224 -9.11 -12.23 -3.93
CA VAL A 224 -9.92 -13.43 -3.71
C VAL A 224 -10.01 -13.67 -2.21
N LEU A 225 -11.24 -13.77 -1.71
CA LEU A 225 -11.56 -14.03 -0.31
C LEU A 225 -11.92 -15.52 -0.18
N GLU A 226 -11.30 -16.20 0.78
CA GLU A 226 -11.60 -17.60 1.12
C GLU A 226 -12.78 -17.71 2.11
#